data_AF-A0A512HW83-F1
#
_entry.id   AF-A0A512HW83-F1
#
_cell.length_a   1.000
_cell.length_b   1.000
_cell.length_c   1.000
_cell.angle_alpha   90.00
_cell.angle_beta   90.00
_cell.angle_gamma   90.00
#
_symmetry.space_group_name_H-M   'P 1'
#
loop_
_entity.id
_entity.type
_entity.pdbx_description
1 polymer ?
#
loop_
_entity_poly.entity_id
_entity_poly.type
_entity_poly.pdbx_seq_one_letter_code
_entity_poly.pdbx_strand_id
1 'polypeptide(L)'
;MKLTTRRLATAVATSVAGLLLAFLPSVAHAEESSDVSDVWLTAQDVRVTSGACRNAKLKMTHNGGYLERIAAEVEIWKGSRFMGETFDFLYESSDALAVEYQWCPYEGLGRFRAGPSDVEWSYTVETSYWDPFLEMWETETDYREGDLRDYSKASFWIKQDSRLSRPTGRTTGRVRTLSTKLTHYNVEASRWKALRKASVKLQRRASNGRGQWKTIKTVRTSFAGRATAKVKSAKSSQYRFVYGGSGTTWSRTSATVRR
;
A
#
# COMPACT_ATOMS: atom_id res chain seq x y z
N MET A 1 -4.18 -16.81 -51.88
CA MET A 1 -4.23 -15.48 -52.51
C MET A 1 -4.54 -14.44 -51.43
N LYS A 2 -3.51 -13.84 -50.80
CA LYS A 2 -3.68 -12.66 -49.93
C LYS A 2 -2.52 -11.72 -50.20
N LEU A 3 -2.90 -10.57 -50.74
CA LEU A 3 -2.04 -9.51 -51.24
C LEU A 3 -1.28 -8.81 -50.12
N THR A 4 0.01 -8.62 -50.37
CA THR A 4 0.86 -7.57 -49.83
C THR A 4 0.37 -6.20 -50.27
N THR A 5 0.30 -5.23 -49.37
CA THR A 5 0.24 -3.80 -49.72
C THR A 5 1.13 -2.96 -48.81
N ARG A 6 1.70 -1.93 -49.44
CA ARG A 6 2.95 -1.25 -49.15
C ARG A 6 2.80 -0.05 -48.21
N ARG A 7 3.96 0.27 -47.62
CA ARG A 7 4.49 1.58 -47.18
C ARG A 7 3.85 2.81 -47.81
N LEU A 8 3.72 3.89 -47.04
CA LEU A 8 4.52 5.14 -47.13
C LEU A 8 3.91 6.20 -46.21
N ALA A 9 4.69 6.67 -45.22
CA ALA A 9 4.33 7.84 -44.41
C ALA A 9 5.07 9.04 -44.99
N THR A 10 4.30 9.97 -45.56
CA THR A 10 4.78 11.24 -46.10
C THR A 10 4.87 12.24 -44.97
N ALA A 11 6.07 12.71 -44.66
CA ALA A 11 6.29 13.85 -43.79
C ALA A 11 6.07 15.13 -44.60
N VAL A 12 5.19 16.01 -44.14
CA VAL A 12 5.09 17.39 -44.61
C VAL A 12 5.25 18.28 -43.38
N ALA A 13 6.40 18.95 -43.33
CA ALA A 13 6.66 20.05 -42.42
C ALA A 13 6.17 21.33 -43.09
N THR A 14 5.26 22.05 -42.42
CA THR A 14 4.88 23.42 -42.78
C THR A 14 4.88 24.26 -41.52
N SER A 15 5.95 25.03 -41.39
CA SER A 15 6.13 26.12 -40.42
C SER A 15 5.40 27.37 -40.91
N VAL A 16 4.38 27.80 -40.17
CA VAL A 16 3.78 29.13 -40.32
C VAL A 16 4.09 29.92 -39.07
N ALA A 17 4.97 30.92 -39.23
CA ALA A 17 5.19 31.97 -38.25
C ALA A 17 3.98 32.92 -38.28
N GLY A 18 3.21 32.95 -37.19
CA GLY A 18 2.09 33.86 -37.01
C GLY A 18 2.26 34.61 -35.69
N LEU A 19 2.23 35.94 -35.77
CA LEU A 19 2.29 36.90 -34.66
C LEU A 19 1.46 36.45 -33.45
N LEU A 20 2.13 36.22 -32.31
CA LEU A 20 1.50 36.12 -31.00
C LEU A 20 1.44 37.52 -30.39
N LEU A 21 0.24 38.11 -30.43
CA LEU A 21 -0.14 39.18 -29.51
C LEU A 21 -0.02 38.63 -28.09
N ALA A 22 0.88 39.21 -27.30
CA ALA A 22 1.02 38.93 -25.88
C ALA A 22 -0.22 39.46 -25.13
N PHE A 23 -1.32 38.70 -25.16
CA PHE A 23 -2.27 38.72 -24.06
C PHE A 23 -1.55 38.08 -22.88
N LEU A 24 -1.01 38.91 -21.99
CA LEU A 24 -0.71 38.46 -20.64
C LEU A 24 -2.04 37.93 -20.09
N PRO A 25 -2.20 36.63 -19.79
CA PRO A 25 -3.28 36.25 -18.92
C PRO A 25 -3.05 37.03 -17.64
N SER A 26 -3.99 37.90 -17.28
CA SER A 26 -4.15 38.29 -15.89
C SER A 26 -4.11 36.96 -15.14
N VAL A 27 -3.05 36.74 -14.36
CA VAL A 27 -2.98 35.62 -13.45
C VAL A 27 -4.04 35.99 -12.42
N ALA A 28 -5.29 35.66 -12.70
CA ALA A 28 -6.30 35.53 -11.68
C ALA A 28 -5.61 34.64 -10.65
N HIS A 29 -5.22 35.24 -9.53
CA HIS A 29 -4.95 34.47 -8.34
C HIS A 29 -6.29 33.79 -8.11
N ALA A 30 -6.37 32.52 -8.52
CA ALA A 30 -7.43 31.68 -8.03
C ALA A 30 -7.29 31.80 -6.52
N GLU A 31 -8.27 32.45 -5.89
CA GLU A 31 -8.48 32.29 -4.46
C GLU A 31 -8.51 30.78 -4.27
N GLU A 32 -7.42 30.26 -3.71
CA GLU A 32 -7.30 28.87 -3.35
C GLU A 32 -8.38 28.66 -2.31
N SER A 33 -9.54 28.15 -2.74
CA SER A 33 -10.66 27.88 -1.85
C SER A 33 -10.12 26.95 -0.78
N SER A 34 -9.92 27.50 0.41
CA SER A 34 -9.24 26.82 1.51
C SER A 34 -10.19 25.87 2.24
N ASP A 35 -11.47 25.88 1.83
CA ASP A 35 -12.50 24.97 2.29
C ASP A 35 -12.14 23.52 1.92
N VAL A 36 -12.22 22.64 2.92
CA VAL A 36 -12.09 21.21 2.68
C VAL A 36 -13.39 20.72 2.04
N SER A 37 -13.33 20.38 0.75
CA SER A 37 -14.45 19.76 0.04
C SER A 37 -14.24 18.27 -0.21
N ASP A 38 -12.98 17.84 -0.23
CA ASP A 38 -12.60 16.48 -0.58
C ASP A 38 -11.55 15.92 0.37
N VAL A 39 -11.74 14.64 0.71
CA VAL A 39 -10.87 13.88 1.60
C VAL A 39 -10.60 12.51 0.98
N TRP A 40 -9.38 12.00 1.17
CA TRP A 40 -8.98 10.67 0.69
C TRP A 40 -8.32 9.85 1.78
N LEU A 41 -8.82 8.64 1.96
CA LEU A 41 -8.24 7.66 2.87
C LEU A 41 -7.27 6.70 2.18
N THR A 42 -6.14 6.47 2.83
CA THR A 42 -5.23 5.37 2.53
C THR A 42 -4.94 4.56 3.80
N ALA A 43 -4.64 3.27 3.65
CA ALA A 43 -4.44 2.38 4.77
C ALA A 43 -3.25 1.44 4.53
N GLN A 44 -2.53 1.10 5.59
CA GLN A 44 -1.40 0.18 5.55
C GLN A 44 -1.79 -1.23 6.01
N ASP A 45 -1.33 -2.22 5.25
CA ASP A 45 -1.45 -3.62 5.61
C ASP A 45 -0.68 -3.95 6.90
N VAL A 46 -1.26 -4.77 7.77
CA VAL A 46 -0.67 -5.19 9.05
C VAL A 46 -0.10 -6.61 8.95
N ARG A 47 1.16 -6.75 9.38
CA ARG A 47 1.85 -8.04 9.55
C ARG A 47 1.81 -8.47 11.01
N VAL A 48 1.06 -9.54 11.30
CA VAL A 48 0.94 -10.05 12.66
C VAL A 48 2.10 -10.98 12.99
N THR A 49 2.91 -10.58 13.97
CA THR A 49 4.13 -11.27 14.42
C THR A 49 4.11 -11.62 15.92
N SER A 50 3.07 -11.20 16.65
CA SER A 50 2.87 -11.36 18.09
C SER A 50 1.38 -11.48 18.41
N GLY A 51 1.06 -11.88 19.65
CA GLY A 51 -0.31 -11.97 20.17
C GLY A 51 -0.81 -10.68 20.81
N ALA A 52 0.02 -9.62 20.77
CA ALA A 52 -0.38 -8.27 21.17
C ALA A 52 -1.18 -7.58 20.06
N CYS A 53 -2.00 -6.61 20.45
CA CYS A 53 -2.67 -5.70 19.54
C CYS A 53 -1.65 -4.88 18.71
N ARG A 54 -2.08 -4.40 17.55
CA ARG A 54 -1.25 -3.67 16.59
C ARG A 54 -2.04 -2.53 15.98
N ASN A 55 -1.38 -1.41 15.80
CA ASN A 55 -1.98 -0.26 15.13
C ASN A 55 -1.93 -0.49 13.60
N ALA A 56 -3.09 -0.44 12.97
CA ALA A 56 -3.23 -0.30 11.53
C ALA A 56 -3.17 1.19 11.22
N LYS A 57 -2.15 1.59 10.45
CA LYS A 57 -1.94 2.99 10.10
C LYS A 57 -2.87 3.38 8.95
N LEU A 58 -3.66 4.41 9.18
CA LEU A 58 -4.48 5.08 8.20
C LEU A 58 -3.89 6.48 7.98
N LYS A 59 -4.07 6.99 6.77
CA LYS A 59 -3.65 8.35 6.42
C LYS A 59 -4.76 8.99 5.62
N MET A 60 -5.24 10.12 6.11
CA MET A 60 -6.27 10.94 5.51
C MET A 60 -5.63 12.20 4.92
N THR A 61 -5.80 12.41 3.63
CA THR A 61 -5.35 13.62 2.92
C THR A 61 -6.56 14.46 2.54
N HIS A 62 -6.43 15.78 2.50
CA HIS A 62 -7.48 16.71 2.12
C HIS A 62 -7.01 17.72 1.06
N ASN A 63 -7.94 18.45 0.47
CA ASN A 63 -7.66 19.52 -0.49
C ASN A 63 -7.70 20.94 0.12
N GLY A 64 -8.25 21.12 1.33
CA GLY A 64 -8.09 22.39 2.04
C GLY A 64 -6.60 22.65 2.27
N GLY A 65 -6.13 23.88 2.10
CA GLY A 65 -4.72 24.21 2.22
C GLY A 65 -4.21 24.07 3.66
N TYR A 66 -3.81 25.19 4.25
CA TYR A 66 -3.51 25.25 5.68
C TYR A 66 -4.83 25.20 6.48
N LEU A 67 -4.89 24.34 7.49
CA LEU A 67 -6.01 24.25 8.43
C LEU A 67 -5.49 24.50 9.85
N GLU A 68 -6.22 25.30 10.62
CA GLU A 68 -5.94 25.44 12.06
C GLU A 68 -6.30 24.18 12.82
N ARG A 69 -7.35 23.48 12.38
CA ARG A 69 -7.74 22.17 12.89
C ARG A 69 -8.29 21.30 11.78
N ILE A 70 -7.93 20.02 11.82
CA ILE A 70 -8.65 18.96 11.13
C ILE A 70 -8.81 17.78 12.08
N ALA A 71 -10.02 17.24 12.19
CA ALA A 71 -10.32 16.04 12.97
C ALA A 71 -11.10 15.06 12.11
N ALA A 72 -10.89 13.77 12.35
CA ALA A 72 -11.63 12.74 11.65
C ALA A 72 -11.97 11.55 12.54
N GLU A 73 -13.22 11.14 12.47
CA GLU A 73 -13.71 9.88 12.99
C GLU A 73 -13.91 8.91 11.83
N VAL A 74 -13.15 7.80 11.83
CA VAL A 74 -13.12 6.85 10.73
C VAL A 74 -13.71 5.51 11.15
N GLU A 75 -14.79 5.10 10.49
CA GLU A 75 -15.41 3.81 10.75
C GLU A 75 -14.57 2.65 10.22
N ILE A 76 -14.49 1.57 10.99
CA ILE A 76 -13.74 0.35 10.64
C ILE A 76 -14.69 -0.83 10.49
N TRP A 77 -14.55 -1.52 9.36
CA TRP A 77 -15.42 -2.60 8.94
C TRP A 77 -14.63 -3.85 8.55
N LYS A 78 -15.20 -5.02 8.84
CA LYS A 78 -14.71 -6.32 8.35
C LYS A 78 -15.83 -7.06 7.63
N GLY A 79 -15.80 -7.02 6.30
CA GLY A 79 -16.96 -7.42 5.51
C GLY A 79 -18.13 -6.47 5.80
N SER A 80 -19.27 -7.00 6.22
CA SER A 80 -20.44 -6.23 6.66
C SER A 80 -20.50 -5.97 8.16
N ARG A 81 -19.51 -6.44 8.94
CA ARG A 81 -19.47 -6.25 10.39
C ARG A 81 -18.76 -4.95 10.73
N PHE A 82 -19.43 -4.08 11.48
CA PHE A 82 -18.81 -2.92 12.13
C PHE A 82 -17.88 -3.40 13.24
N MET A 83 -16.65 -2.89 13.25
CA MET A 83 -15.62 -3.25 14.20
C MET A 83 -15.41 -2.17 15.27
N GLY A 84 -15.68 -0.91 14.93
CA GLY A 84 -15.54 0.27 15.77
C GLY A 84 -15.18 1.49 14.93
N GLU A 85 -15.00 2.63 15.57
CA GLU A 85 -14.39 3.82 14.98
C GLU A 85 -12.99 4.08 15.54
N THR A 86 -12.26 4.96 14.86
CA THR A 86 -11.01 5.55 15.37
C THR A 86 -11.07 7.05 15.13
N PHE A 87 -10.54 7.83 16.07
CA PHE A 87 -10.58 9.28 16.03
C PHE A 87 -9.16 9.84 16.16
N ASP A 88 -8.85 10.86 15.38
CA ASP A 88 -7.62 11.64 15.53
C ASP A 88 -7.84 13.08 15.07
N PHE A 89 -6.95 13.98 15.48
CA PHE A 89 -6.97 15.38 15.06
C PHE A 89 -5.56 15.97 14.95
N LEU A 90 -5.42 16.99 14.10
CA LEU A 90 -4.23 17.81 13.99
C LEU A 90 -4.59 19.27 14.14
N TYR A 91 -3.66 20.04 14.67
CA TYR A 91 -3.70 21.49 14.70
C TYR A 91 -2.64 22.06 13.76
N GLU A 92 -2.88 23.25 13.23
CA GLU A 92 -1.92 24.08 12.47
C GLU A 92 -1.20 23.26 11.38
N SER A 93 -1.97 22.60 10.52
CA SER A 93 -1.48 21.60 9.60
C SER A 93 -2.03 21.81 8.19
N SER A 94 -1.13 21.84 7.21
CA SER A 94 -1.44 21.55 5.80
C SER A 94 -1.19 20.07 5.46
N ASP A 95 -0.75 19.28 6.44
CA ASP A 95 -0.38 17.89 6.28
C ASP A 95 -1.56 16.95 6.51
N ALA A 96 -1.40 15.76 5.94
CA ALA A 96 -2.32 14.66 6.10
C ALA A 96 -2.47 14.21 7.56
N LEU A 97 -3.71 14.00 8.00
CA LEU A 97 -4.04 13.39 9.28
C LEU A 97 -3.64 11.91 9.31
N ALA A 98 -2.72 11.56 10.20
CA ALA A 98 -2.38 10.18 10.50
C ALA A 98 -3.37 9.66 11.55
N VAL A 99 -4.09 8.59 11.25
CA VAL A 99 -5.07 7.98 12.16
C VAL A 99 -4.64 6.53 12.41
N GLU A 100 -4.78 6.04 13.64
CA GLU A 100 -4.36 4.68 14.00
C GLU A 100 -5.51 3.85 14.57
N TYR A 101 -5.92 2.79 13.84
CA TYR A 101 -6.85 1.81 14.39
C TYR A 101 -6.12 0.71 15.16
N GLN A 102 -6.39 0.56 16.45
CA GLN A 102 -5.81 -0.51 17.26
C GLN A 102 -6.54 -1.85 17.01
N TRP A 103 -5.99 -2.69 16.15
CA TRP A 103 -6.49 -4.04 15.94
C TRP A 103 -5.98 -5.01 17.01
N CYS A 104 -6.87 -5.83 17.55
CA CYS A 104 -6.51 -6.94 18.42
C CYS A 104 -6.81 -8.33 17.81
N PRO A 105 -6.02 -9.37 18.16
CA PRO A 105 -6.22 -10.75 17.72
C PRO A 105 -7.65 -11.30 17.66
N TYR A 106 -8.48 -11.00 18.66
CA TYR A 106 -9.84 -11.52 18.78
C TYR A 106 -10.81 -10.96 17.72
N GLU A 107 -10.47 -9.84 17.08
CA GLU A 107 -11.20 -9.30 15.92
C GLU A 107 -10.97 -10.14 14.66
N GLY A 108 -9.94 -10.98 14.69
CA GLY A 108 -9.57 -11.93 13.66
C GLY A 108 -8.85 -11.30 12.47
N LEU A 109 -8.33 -12.17 11.62
CA LEU A 109 -7.55 -11.81 10.42
C LEU A 109 -8.46 -11.56 9.21
N GLY A 110 -7.91 -10.94 8.17
CA GLY A 110 -8.59 -10.80 6.88
C GLY A 110 -8.46 -9.41 6.28
N ARG A 111 -9.39 -9.07 5.40
CA ARG A 111 -9.51 -7.75 4.79
C ARG A 111 -10.43 -6.89 5.64
N PHE A 112 -9.95 -5.69 5.97
CA PHE A 112 -10.68 -4.64 6.64
C PHE A 112 -10.91 -3.48 5.68
N ARG A 113 -11.87 -2.64 6.01
CA ARG A 113 -12.22 -1.41 5.30
C ARG A 113 -12.31 -0.29 6.31
N ALA A 114 -11.60 0.80 6.06
CA ALA A 114 -11.79 2.08 6.73
C ALA A 114 -12.71 2.96 5.88
N GLY A 115 -13.51 3.78 6.54
CA GLY A 115 -14.51 4.65 5.92
C GLY A 115 -15.93 4.03 5.93
N PRO A 116 -17.01 4.84 5.89
CA PRO A 116 -17.01 6.30 5.79
C PRO A 116 -16.41 7.00 7.03
N SER A 117 -16.15 8.30 6.90
CA SER A 117 -15.58 9.13 7.97
C SER A 117 -16.38 10.41 8.17
N ASP A 118 -16.50 10.85 9.41
CA ASP A 118 -16.92 12.21 9.74
C ASP A 118 -15.67 13.07 9.88
N VAL A 119 -15.60 14.18 9.14
CA VAL A 119 -14.44 15.08 9.12
C VAL A 119 -14.90 16.47 9.53
N GLU A 120 -14.22 17.02 10.52
CA GLU A 120 -14.38 18.39 10.97
C GLU A 120 -13.11 19.17 10.62
N TRP A 121 -13.27 20.43 10.23
CA TRP A 121 -12.13 21.30 9.94
C TRP A 121 -12.43 22.74 10.34
N SER A 122 -11.37 23.51 10.63
CA SER A 122 -11.46 24.96 10.79
C SER A 122 -10.16 25.67 10.41
N TYR A 123 -10.28 26.94 10.04
CA TYR A 123 -9.17 27.84 9.75
C TYR A 123 -9.59 29.31 9.88
N THR A 124 -8.66 30.21 10.20
CA THR A 124 -8.86 31.67 10.15
C THR A 124 -8.25 32.25 8.89
N VAL A 125 -9.00 33.10 8.20
CA VAL A 125 -8.50 33.95 7.12
C VAL A 125 -8.23 35.34 7.67
N GLU A 126 -7.00 35.81 7.54
CA GLU A 126 -6.66 37.20 7.82
C GLU A 126 -6.62 37.97 6.49
N THR A 127 -7.54 38.90 6.32
CA THR A 127 -7.56 39.81 5.17
C THR A 127 -7.13 41.18 5.63
N SER A 128 -6.00 41.68 5.10
CA SER A 128 -5.59 43.06 5.35
C SER A 128 -6.06 43.96 4.22
N TYR A 129 -6.74 45.05 4.58
CA TYR A 129 -7.18 46.07 3.64
C TYR A 129 -6.79 47.46 4.14
N TRP A 130 -6.62 48.39 3.19
CA TRP A 130 -6.36 49.79 3.51
C TRP A 130 -7.69 50.51 3.75
N ASP A 131 -7.91 51.04 4.94
CA ASP A 131 -9.04 51.91 5.24
C ASP A 131 -8.70 53.36 4.81
N PRO A 132 -9.35 53.91 3.77
CA PRO A 132 -9.07 55.26 3.28
C PRO A 132 -9.58 56.37 4.21
N PHE A 133 -10.49 56.07 5.13
CA PHE A 133 -11.02 57.03 6.11
C PHE A 133 -10.09 57.16 7.32
N LEU A 134 -9.53 56.04 7.77
CA LEU A 134 -8.57 56.01 8.89
C LEU A 134 -7.12 56.19 8.45
N GLU A 135 -6.85 56.20 7.13
CA GLU A 135 -5.50 56.24 6.54
C GLU A 135 -4.56 55.19 7.17
N MET A 136 -5.06 53.97 7.38
CA MET A 136 -4.29 52.87 7.94
C MET A 136 -4.70 51.51 7.39
N TRP A 137 -3.82 50.52 7.55
CA TRP A 137 -4.15 49.13 7.27
C TRP A 137 -4.96 48.55 8.43
N GLU A 138 -6.11 47.97 8.12
CA GLU A 138 -6.88 47.15 9.04
C GLU A 138 -6.68 45.67 8.68
N THR A 139 -6.99 44.79 9.64
CA THR A 139 -6.99 43.34 9.44
C THR A 139 -8.33 42.83 9.90
N GLU A 140 -9.08 42.22 8.98
CA GLU A 140 -10.29 41.48 9.27
C GLU A 140 -9.95 40.00 9.39
N THR A 141 -10.40 39.38 10.48
CA THR A 141 -10.23 37.95 10.73
C THR A 141 -11.56 37.25 10.55
N ASP A 142 -11.64 36.35 9.57
CA ASP A 142 -12.82 35.51 9.31
C ASP A 142 -12.52 34.07 9.73
N TYR A 143 -13.18 33.61 10.79
CA TYR A 143 -13.06 32.23 11.27
C TYR A 143 -14.05 31.34 10.51
N ARG A 144 -13.51 30.32 9.83
CA ARG A 144 -14.28 29.36 9.04
C ARG A 144 -14.17 27.98 9.62
N GLU A 145 -15.29 27.28 9.67
CA GLU A 145 -15.37 25.88 10.08
C GLU A 145 -16.40 25.13 9.25
N GLY A 146 -16.27 23.81 9.24
CA GLY A 146 -17.23 22.95 8.55
C GLY A 146 -17.09 21.49 8.94
N ASP A 147 -18.15 20.76 8.65
CA ASP A 147 -18.21 19.31 8.73
C ASP A 147 -18.53 18.70 7.35
N LEU A 148 -17.96 17.53 7.09
CA LEU A 148 -18.32 16.73 5.92
C LEU A 148 -18.31 15.25 6.25
N ARG A 149 -19.27 14.52 5.66
CA ARG A 149 -19.28 13.06 5.65
C ARG A 149 -18.52 12.55 4.42
N ASP A 150 -17.32 12.06 4.63
CA ASP A 150 -16.52 11.44 3.57
C ASP A 150 -16.94 9.97 3.35
N TYR A 151 -17.22 9.63 2.10
CA TYR A 151 -17.55 8.26 1.70
C TYR A 151 -16.37 7.54 1.01
N SER A 152 -15.19 8.15 0.97
CA SER A 152 -13.96 7.48 0.54
C SER A 152 -13.68 6.26 1.42
N LYS A 153 -13.08 5.23 0.83
CA LYS A 153 -12.88 3.94 1.49
C LYS A 153 -11.47 3.45 1.22
N ALA A 154 -10.75 3.15 2.29
CA ALA A 154 -9.48 2.44 2.20
C ALA A 154 -9.67 0.97 2.59
N SER A 155 -8.99 0.06 1.89
CA SER A 155 -8.94 -1.36 2.27
C SER A 155 -7.54 -1.71 2.71
N PHE A 156 -7.43 -2.51 3.76
CA PHE A 156 -6.16 -3.05 4.23
C PHE A 156 -6.31 -4.49 4.71
N TRP A 157 -5.20 -5.22 4.72
CA TRP A 157 -5.13 -6.60 5.12
C TRP A 157 -4.42 -6.75 6.45
N ILE A 158 -5.02 -7.52 7.34
CA ILE A 158 -4.37 -8.01 8.55
C ILE A 158 -4.13 -9.49 8.37
N LYS A 159 -2.86 -9.88 8.19
CA LYS A 159 -2.46 -11.28 7.99
C LYS A 159 -1.30 -11.66 8.88
N GLN A 160 -1.24 -12.93 9.22
CA GLN A 160 -0.12 -13.57 9.91
C GLN A 160 1.14 -13.47 9.06
N ASP A 161 2.25 -13.09 9.67
CA ASP A 161 3.53 -13.16 8.98
C ASP A 161 3.96 -14.63 8.79
N SER A 162 4.78 -14.86 7.77
CA SER A 162 5.35 -16.17 7.50
C SER A 162 6.86 -16.12 7.30
N ARG A 163 7.52 -17.23 7.64
CA ARG A 163 8.98 -17.39 7.53
C ARG A 163 9.28 -18.64 6.72
N LEU A 164 10.21 -18.50 5.78
CA LEU A 164 10.83 -19.60 5.07
C LEU A 164 12.29 -19.68 5.48
N SER A 165 12.71 -20.82 6.03
CA SER A 165 14.11 -21.04 6.35
C SER A 165 14.98 -21.03 5.10
N ARG A 166 16.27 -20.70 5.27
CA ARG A 166 17.26 -20.89 4.20
C ARG A 166 17.16 -22.31 3.64
N PRO A 167 17.13 -22.50 2.32
CA PRO A 167 17.07 -23.83 1.74
C PRO A 167 18.31 -24.65 2.14
N THR A 168 18.10 -25.89 2.54
CA THR A 168 19.16 -26.86 2.84
C THR A 168 19.03 -28.04 1.89
N GLY A 169 20.10 -28.78 1.62
CA GLY A 169 19.97 -29.90 0.71
C GLY A 169 21.28 -30.56 0.35
N ARG A 170 21.14 -31.78 -0.19
CA ARG A 170 22.23 -32.63 -0.66
C ARG A 170 22.16 -32.84 -2.17
N THR A 171 23.32 -33.11 -2.73
CA THR A 171 23.52 -33.45 -4.14
C THR A 171 23.91 -34.92 -4.25
N THR A 172 23.24 -35.66 -5.11
CA THR A 172 23.59 -37.05 -5.43
C THR A 172 23.58 -37.20 -6.95
N GLY A 173 24.75 -37.27 -7.57
CA GLY A 173 24.90 -37.21 -9.03
C GLY A 173 24.22 -35.96 -9.61
N ARG A 174 23.30 -36.15 -10.57
CA ARG A 174 22.50 -35.06 -11.18
C ARG A 174 21.25 -34.69 -10.37
N VAL A 175 20.99 -35.34 -9.24
CA VAL A 175 19.81 -35.07 -8.42
C VAL A 175 20.16 -34.07 -7.32
N ARG A 176 19.40 -32.99 -7.24
CA ARG A 176 19.44 -32.00 -6.16
C ARG A 176 18.21 -32.20 -5.28
N THR A 177 18.42 -32.50 -4.01
CA THR A 177 17.34 -32.56 -3.02
C THR A 177 17.42 -31.32 -2.16
N LEU A 178 16.43 -30.44 -2.26
CA LEU A 178 16.34 -29.19 -1.52
C LEU A 178 15.15 -29.24 -0.56
N SER A 179 15.33 -28.73 0.64
CA SER A 179 14.31 -28.61 1.68
C SER A 179 14.29 -27.21 2.26
N THR A 180 13.12 -26.75 2.69
CA THR A 180 12.92 -25.56 3.52
C THR A 180 11.85 -25.84 4.57
N LYS A 181 11.80 -25.04 5.64
CA LYS A 181 10.73 -25.06 6.63
C LYS A 181 9.92 -23.77 6.52
N LEU A 182 8.60 -23.91 6.35
CA LEU A 182 7.63 -22.84 6.35
C LEU A 182 6.92 -22.80 7.70
N THR A 183 7.01 -21.65 8.36
CA THR A 183 6.26 -21.35 9.58
C THR A 183 5.44 -20.09 9.39
N HIS A 184 4.36 -19.96 10.14
CA HIS A 184 3.58 -18.73 10.24
C HIS A 184 3.43 -18.37 11.72
N TYR A 185 3.21 -17.10 12.01
CA TYR A 185 2.79 -16.72 13.34
C TYR A 185 1.35 -17.18 13.55
N ASN A 186 1.08 -18.02 14.54
CA ASN A 186 -0.27 -18.46 14.87
C ASN A 186 -0.82 -17.56 15.97
N VAL A 187 -1.88 -16.80 15.67
CA VAL A 187 -2.42 -15.79 16.57
C VAL A 187 -3.06 -16.43 17.80
N GLU A 188 -3.90 -17.45 17.61
CA GLU A 188 -4.57 -18.18 18.70
C GLU A 188 -3.57 -18.81 19.68
N ALA A 189 -2.52 -19.44 19.17
CA ALA A 189 -1.49 -20.07 20.01
C ALA A 189 -0.40 -19.10 20.47
N SER A 190 -0.47 -17.83 20.08
CA SER A 190 0.53 -16.78 20.33
C SER A 190 1.98 -17.20 20.10
N ARG A 191 2.24 -17.96 19.02
CA ARG A 191 3.60 -18.45 18.69
C ARG A 191 3.76 -18.84 17.23
N TRP A 192 5.01 -18.95 16.79
CA TRP A 192 5.33 -19.48 15.47
C TRP A 192 5.01 -20.98 15.39
N LYS A 193 4.20 -21.37 14.39
CA LYS A 193 3.84 -22.77 14.11
C LYS A 193 4.18 -23.15 12.68
N ALA A 194 4.44 -24.43 12.47
CA ALA A 194 4.60 -25.01 11.14
C ALA A 194 3.32 -24.77 10.32
N LEU A 195 3.47 -24.23 9.11
CA LEU A 195 2.34 -24.09 8.19
C LEU A 195 2.21 -25.39 7.39
N ARG A 196 1.15 -26.16 7.66
CA ARG A 196 0.95 -27.53 7.18
C ARG A 196 0.23 -27.53 5.83
N LYS A 197 0.55 -28.52 4.98
CA LYS A 197 -0.11 -28.77 3.67
C LYS A 197 -0.14 -27.55 2.72
N ALA A 198 0.68 -26.52 2.97
CA ALA A 198 0.75 -25.31 2.18
C ALA A 198 1.54 -25.55 0.89
N SER A 199 1.09 -24.93 -0.20
CA SER A 199 1.74 -25.03 -1.52
C SER A 199 2.96 -24.11 -1.59
N VAL A 200 4.14 -24.68 -1.86
CA VAL A 200 5.41 -23.96 -1.97
C VAL A 200 6.04 -24.28 -3.31
N LYS A 201 6.43 -23.24 -4.04
CA LYS A 201 7.07 -23.32 -5.35
C LYS A 201 8.59 -23.32 -5.18
N LEU A 202 9.28 -24.32 -5.73
CA LEU A 202 10.72 -24.28 -5.95
C LEU A 202 10.99 -23.55 -7.27
N GLN A 203 11.75 -22.47 -7.19
CA GLN A 203 12.19 -21.69 -8.34
C GLN A 203 13.69 -21.90 -8.61
N ARG A 204 14.07 -21.77 -9.88
CA ARG A 204 15.45 -21.88 -10.37
C ARG A 204 15.80 -20.71 -11.28
N ARG A 205 17.04 -20.22 -11.19
CA ARG A 205 17.69 -19.37 -12.20
C ARG A 205 19.12 -19.82 -12.45
N ALA A 206 19.78 -19.22 -13.45
CA ALA A 206 21.16 -19.56 -13.78
C ALA A 206 22.11 -19.33 -12.58
N SER A 207 23.20 -20.10 -12.50
CA SER A 207 24.19 -20.02 -11.41
C SER A 207 24.82 -18.64 -11.25
N ASN A 208 25.04 -17.95 -12.37
CA ASN A 208 25.56 -16.58 -12.44
C ASN A 208 24.51 -15.50 -12.13
N GLY A 209 23.29 -15.89 -11.74
CA GLY A 209 22.22 -14.97 -11.39
C GLY A 209 21.51 -14.29 -12.56
N ARG A 210 21.96 -14.50 -13.80
CA ARG A 210 21.32 -13.93 -15.00
C ARG A 210 19.99 -14.62 -15.30
N GLY A 211 19.07 -13.86 -15.90
CA GLY A 211 17.74 -14.32 -16.30
C GLY A 211 16.72 -14.37 -15.16
N GLN A 212 15.48 -14.70 -15.51
CA GLN A 212 14.35 -14.71 -14.58
C GLN A 212 14.25 -16.02 -13.79
N TRP A 213 13.65 -15.91 -12.59
CA TRP A 213 13.30 -17.07 -11.78
C TRP A 213 12.16 -17.87 -12.43
N LYS A 214 12.40 -19.15 -12.72
CA LYS A 214 11.38 -20.07 -13.26
C LYS A 214 10.93 -21.04 -12.19
N THR A 215 9.62 -21.23 -12.02
CA THR A 215 9.09 -22.30 -11.17
C THR A 215 9.36 -23.64 -11.84
N ILE A 216 10.06 -24.53 -11.15
CA ILE A 216 10.41 -25.86 -11.69
C ILE A 216 9.71 -27.00 -10.96
N LYS A 217 9.18 -26.74 -9.77
CA LYS A 217 8.41 -27.72 -9.00
C LYS A 217 7.51 -27.01 -8.00
N THR A 218 6.32 -27.57 -7.77
CA THR A 218 5.45 -27.19 -6.66
C THR A 218 5.36 -28.37 -5.71
N VAL A 219 5.51 -28.13 -4.42
CA VAL A 219 5.44 -29.16 -3.37
C VAL A 219 4.55 -28.67 -2.24
N ARG A 220 3.98 -29.59 -1.46
CA ARG A 220 3.26 -29.24 -0.23
C ARG A 220 4.16 -29.39 0.98
N THR A 221 3.96 -28.56 1.99
CA THR A 221 4.62 -28.73 3.29
C THR A 221 4.06 -29.92 4.06
N SER A 222 4.92 -30.63 4.78
CA SER A 222 4.52 -31.68 5.70
C SER A 222 3.82 -31.13 6.96
N PHE A 223 3.39 -32.01 7.86
CA PHE A 223 2.86 -31.63 9.18
C PHE A 223 3.86 -30.84 10.05
N ALA A 224 5.16 -30.99 9.78
CA ALA A 224 6.23 -30.22 10.41
C ALA A 224 6.59 -28.92 9.65
N GLY A 225 5.80 -28.55 8.63
CA GLY A 225 6.05 -27.36 7.81
C GLY A 225 7.19 -27.52 6.80
N ARG A 226 7.73 -28.74 6.63
CA ARG A 226 8.88 -28.99 5.74
C ARG A 226 8.41 -29.19 4.30
N ALA A 227 8.93 -28.40 3.38
CA ALA A 227 8.78 -28.59 1.94
C ALA A 227 10.08 -29.18 1.38
N THR A 228 10.00 -30.31 0.67
CA THR A 228 11.16 -30.97 0.07
C THR A 228 10.92 -31.23 -1.41
N ALA A 229 11.85 -30.80 -2.25
CA ALA A 229 11.82 -30.96 -3.69
C ALA A 229 13.09 -31.66 -4.19
N LYS A 230 12.90 -32.71 -4.98
CA LYS A 230 13.96 -33.38 -5.74
C LYS A 230 13.86 -32.94 -7.20
N VAL A 231 14.97 -32.47 -7.76
CA VAL A 231 15.06 -32.00 -9.16
C VAL A 231 16.33 -32.52 -9.80
N LYS A 232 16.24 -32.91 -11.08
CA LYS A 232 17.42 -33.25 -11.89
C LYS A 232 18.02 -31.98 -12.48
N SER A 233 19.33 -31.81 -12.37
CA SER A 233 20.04 -30.69 -12.98
C SER A 233 21.46 -31.10 -13.35
N ALA A 234 21.83 -30.85 -14.61
CA ALA A 234 23.17 -31.12 -15.13
C ALA A 234 24.15 -29.96 -14.89
N LYS A 235 23.63 -28.74 -14.69
CA LYS A 235 24.44 -27.53 -14.51
C LYS A 235 24.16 -26.93 -13.15
N SER A 236 25.17 -26.30 -12.54
CA SER A 236 24.93 -25.55 -11.31
C SER A 236 23.88 -24.46 -11.56
N SER A 237 22.99 -24.25 -10.59
CA SER A 237 21.91 -23.28 -10.65
C SER A 237 21.68 -22.65 -9.29
N GLN A 238 20.99 -21.51 -9.29
CA GLN A 238 20.48 -20.90 -8.06
C GLN A 238 19.03 -21.34 -7.83
N TYR A 239 18.68 -21.57 -6.57
CA TYR A 239 17.38 -22.07 -6.14
C TYR A 239 16.84 -21.24 -4.98
N ARG A 240 15.51 -21.11 -4.94
CA ARG A 240 14.77 -20.55 -3.79
C ARG A 240 13.39 -21.19 -3.69
N PHE A 241 12.82 -21.20 -2.50
CA PHE A 241 11.43 -21.56 -2.28
C PHE A 241 10.57 -20.30 -2.14
N VAL A 242 9.36 -20.35 -2.67
CA VAL A 242 8.37 -19.27 -2.60
C VAL A 242 7.05 -19.82 -2.10
N TYR A 243 6.56 -19.24 -1.01
CA TYR A 243 5.20 -19.42 -0.53
C TYR A 243 4.36 -18.22 -0.98
N GLY A 244 3.27 -18.49 -1.70
CA GLY A 244 2.41 -17.45 -2.28
C GLY A 244 1.51 -16.70 -1.31
N GLY A 245 1.48 -17.10 -0.03
CA GLY A 245 0.53 -16.56 0.94
C GLY A 245 -0.84 -17.23 0.85
N SER A 246 -1.78 -16.69 1.62
CA SER A 246 -3.20 -17.04 1.65
C SER A 246 -4.04 -15.80 1.99
N GLY A 247 -5.34 -15.97 2.20
CA GLY A 247 -6.22 -14.92 2.74
C GLY A 247 -5.81 -14.44 4.14
N THR A 248 -5.11 -15.27 4.92
CA THR A 248 -4.76 -15.00 6.33
C THR A 248 -3.27 -15.01 6.63
N THR A 249 -2.42 -15.38 5.67
CA THR A 249 -0.97 -15.47 5.86
C THR A 249 -0.21 -14.79 4.73
N TRP A 250 0.78 -13.97 5.07
CA TRP A 250 1.62 -13.28 4.10
C TRP A 250 2.47 -14.24 3.27
N SER A 251 2.72 -13.86 2.02
CA SER A 251 3.67 -14.53 1.14
C SER A 251 5.11 -14.38 1.67
N ARG A 252 5.98 -15.33 1.30
CA ARG A 252 7.39 -15.29 1.67
C ARG A 252 8.25 -15.96 0.61
N THR A 253 9.45 -15.43 0.42
CA THR A 253 10.49 -16.03 -0.40
C THR A 253 11.70 -16.35 0.48
N SER A 254 12.26 -17.54 0.33
CA SER A 254 13.45 -17.95 1.07
C SER A 254 14.70 -17.24 0.53
N ALA A 255 15.79 -17.28 1.30
CA ALA A 255 17.12 -16.99 0.77
C ALA A 255 17.45 -17.90 -0.43
N THR A 256 18.37 -17.44 -1.27
CA THR A 256 18.87 -18.20 -2.42
C THR A 256 20.03 -19.11 -2.04
N VAL A 257 20.08 -20.30 -2.66
CA VAL A 257 21.21 -21.22 -2.58
C VAL A 257 21.70 -21.61 -3.97
N ARG A 258 23.01 -21.80 -4.12
CA ARG A 258 23.63 -22.34 -5.33
C ARG A 258 23.95 -23.82 -5.14
N ARG A 259 23.59 -24.66 -6.10
CA ARG A 259 23.84 -26.11 -6.13
C ARG A 259 24.16 -26.60 -7.52
#